data_AF-A0A1Y3AZQ8-F1
#
_entry.id   AF-A0A1Y3AZQ8-F1
#
_cell.length_a   1.000
_cell.length_b   1.000
_cell.length_c   1.000
_cell.angle_alpha   90.00
_cell.angle_beta   90.00
_cell.angle_gamma   90.00
#
_symmetry.space_group_name_H-M   'P 1'
#
loop_
_entity.id
_entity.type
_entity.pdbx_description
1 polymer ?
#
loop_
_entity_poly.entity_id
_entity_poly.type
_entity_poly.pdbx_seq_one_letter_code
_entity_poly.pdbx_strand_id
1 'polypeptide(L)'
;KLIGNHDTYTPHKNIIPHPLVAISLIRIVPFASYQRTTCLRFELYGCKHDNNVPISYSIPDGYKDSSFGDLRDLTYDGRMDFYGYLHGGLGQLIDGIKGDDNYKVNYGYEWIGWKSENSDLSMVFEFNTIVNLTSATFYCHNLFTKQIQVCWAGVIL
;
A
#
# COMPACT_ATOMS: atom_id res chain seq x y z
N LYS A 1 -11.24 7.03 12.40
CA LYS A 1 -11.77 6.69 13.76
C LYS A 1 -12.41 5.32 13.66
N LEU A 2 -11.96 4.35 14.46
CA LEU A 2 -12.59 3.02 14.50
C LEU A 2 -13.74 3.03 15.51
N ILE A 3 -14.83 2.33 15.18
CA ILE A 3 -15.95 2.16 16.10
C ILE A 3 -15.50 1.18 17.18
N GLY A 4 -15.77 1.53 18.44
CA GLY A 4 -15.41 0.72 19.61
C GLY A 4 -16.62 -0.02 20.18
N ASN A 5 -16.46 -0.58 21.36
CA ASN A 5 -17.50 -1.35 22.03
C ASN A 5 -18.65 -0.46 22.55
N HIS A 6 -19.85 -1.02 22.53
CA HIS A 6 -21.05 -0.44 23.16
C HIS A 6 -21.32 -1.01 24.57
N ASP A 7 -20.66 -2.11 24.93
CA ASP A 7 -20.71 -2.77 26.24
C ASP A 7 -19.32 -3.27 26.66
N THR A 8 -19.22 -3.90 27.84
CA THR A 8 -17.96 -4.34 28.45
C THR A 8 -17.55 -5.80 28.17
N TYR A 9 -18.39 -6.59 27.50
CA TYR A 9 -18.21 -8.05 27.37
C TYR A 9 -18.07 -8.51 25.93
N THR A 10 -18.74 -7.84 24.99
CA THR A 10 -18.78 -8.22 23.59
C THR A 10 -17.53 -7.71 22.88
N PRO A 11 -16.68 -8.59 22.32
CA PRO A 11 -15.54 -8.16 21.52
C PRO A 11 -16.04 -7.50 20.23
N HIS A 12 -15.50 -6.32 19.90
CA HIS A 12 -15.79 -5.62 18.66
C HIS A 12 -14.60 -5.74 17.70
N LYS A 13 -14.81 -6.39 16.56
CA LYS A 13 -13.78 -6.56 15.54
C LYS A 13 -13.88 -5.46 14.49
N ASN A 14 -12.78 -4.75 14.27
CA ASN A 14 -12.64 -3.82 13.14
C ASN A 14 -11.75 -4.45 12.08
N ILE A 15 -12.16 -4.38 10.82
CA ILE A 15 -11.30 -4.68 9.66
C ILE A 15 -10.67 -3.36 9.26
N ILE A 16 -9.33 -3.32 9.18
CA ILE A 16 -8.62 -2.14 8.70
C ILE A 16 -8.72 -2.17 7.17
N PRO A 17 -9.23 -1.10 6.52
CA PRO A 17 -9.46 -1.09 5.08
C PRO A 17 -8.16 -1.19 4.28
N HIS A 18 -7.08 -0.61 4.79
CA HIS A 18 -5.74 -0.71 4.21
C HIS A 18 -4.87 -1.54 5.15
N PRO A 19 -4.31 -2.67 4.70
CA PRO A 19 -3.46 -3.47 5.55
C PRO A 19 -2.22 -2.65 5.91
N LEU A 20 -1.93 -2.62 7.21
CA LEU A 20 -0.75 -1.95 7.71
C LEU A 20 0.43 -2.91 7.57
N VAL A 21 1.41 -2.58 6.74
CA VAL A 21 2.56 -3.43 6.44
C VAL A 21 3.77 -3.02 7.28
N ALA A 22 4.65 -3.98 7.58
CA ALA A 22 5.91 -3.76 8.28
C ALA A 22 5.82 -2.99 9.62
N ILE A 23 4.70 -3.12 10.34
CA ILE A 23 4.49 -2.39 11.60
C ILE A 23 5.41 -2.91 12.70
N SER A 24 6.17 -2.01 13.32
CA SER A 24 6.99 -2.30 14.50
C SER A 24 6.31 -1.89 15.82
N LEU A 25 5.48 -0.84 15.80
CA LEU A 25 4.86 -0.25 16.98
C LEU A 25 3.43 0.18 16.67
N ILE A 26 2.50 -0.09 17.61
CA ILE A 26 1.09 0.30 17.48
C ILE A 26 0.71 1.15 18.70
N ARG A 27 0.09 2.31 18.44
CA ARG A 27 -0.47 3.17 19.47
C ARG A 27 -1.99 3.17 19.38
N ILE A 28 -2.66 2.71 20.43
CA ILE A 28 -4.12 2.77 20.55
C ILE A 28 -4.47 3.87 21.56
N VAL A 29 -5.20 4.88 21.09
CA VAL A 29 -5.67 5.98 21.94
C VAL A 29 -7.17 5.78 22.20
N PRO A 30 -7.57 5.35 23.42
CA PRO A 30 -8.97 5.16 23.73
C PRO A 30 -9.69 6.51 23.75
N PHE A 31 -10.87 6.57 23.12
CA PHE A 31 -11.67 7.80 23.01
C PHE A 31 -13.12 7.54 23.45
N ALA A 32 -13.66 8.43 24.26
CA ALA A 32 -15.08 8.43 24.64
C ALA A 32 -15.68 9.82 24.35
N SER A 33 -16.87 9.84 23.75
CA SER A 33 -17.58 11.11 23.46
C SER A 33 -18.10 11.81 24.71
N TYR A 34 -18.20 11.10 25.84
CA TYR A 34 -18.65 11.61 27.13
C TYR A 34 -17.60 11.34 28.19
N GLN A 35 -17.58 12.14 29.25
CA GLN A 35 -16.63 12.03 30.34
C GLN A 35 -16.90 10.75 31.14
N ARG A 36 -16.08 9.73 30.89
CA ARG A 36 -16.10 8.44 31.58
C ARG A 36 -14.69 7.87 31.61
N THR A 37 -14.42 7.02 32.59
CA THR A 37 -13.20 6.21 32.59
C THR A 37 -13.22 5.28 31.38
N THR A 38 -12.13 5.28 30.62
CA THR A 38 -11.96 4.39 29.46
C THR A 38 -11.08 3.21 29.85
N CYS A 39 -11.55 2.01 29.53
CA CYS A 39 -10.78 0.76 29.67
C CYS A 39 -10.59 0.18 28.27
N LEU A 40 -9.44 -0.45 28.04
CA LEU A 40 -9.12 -1.08 26.76
C LEU A 40 -8.60 -2.50 27.00
N ARG A 41 -9.21 -3.45 26.29
CA ARG A 41 -8.65 -4.78 26.04
C ARG A 41 -8.68 -4.97 24.54
N PHE A 42 -7.55 -5.29 23.93
CA PHE A 42 -7.46 -5.44 22.48
C PHE A 42 -6.61 -6.66 22.13
N GLU A 43 -6.80 -7.13 20.90
CA GLU A 43 -6.04 -8.20 20.27
C GLU A 43 -5.76 -7.76 18.84
N LEU A 44 -4.58 -8.10 18.30
CA LEU A 44 -4.19 -7.78 16.94
C LEU A 44 -4.16 -9.04 16.09
N TYR A 45 -4.78 -8.96 14.93
CA TYR A 45 -4.79 -10.04 13.95
C TYR A 45 -3.97 -9.60 12.74
N GLY A 46 -2.99 -10.40 12.38
CA GLY A 46 -2.11 -10.14 11.24
C GLY A 46 -1.24 -11.35 10.93
N CYS A 47 -0.28 -11.15 10.04
CA CYS A 47 0.76 -12.12 9.70
C CYS A 47 2.12 -11.57 10.11
N LYS A 48 3.12 -12.46 10.13
CA LYS A 48 4.51 -12.05 10.30
C LYS A 48 4.98 -11.35 9.03
N HIS A 49 5.65 -10.21 9.17
CA HIS A 49 6.37 -9.58 8.08
C HIS A 49 7.73 -10.28 7.93
N ASP A 50 7.94 -10.96 6.82
CA ASP A 50 9.16 -11.74 6.57
C ASP A 50 10.33 -10.83 6.17
N ASN A 51 11.55 -11.23 6.56
CA ASN A 51 12.78 -10.49 6.23
C ASN A 51 13.07 -10.43 4.72
N ASN A 52 12.38 -11.26 3.92
CA ASN A 52 12.48 -11.30 2.47
C ASN A 52 11.55 -10.27 1.79
N VAL A 53 10.82 -9.48 2.57
CA VAL A 53 9.97 -8.39 2.08
C VAL A 53 10.72 -7.05 2.25
N PRO A 54 10.60 -6.12 1.29
CA PRO A 54 11.19 -4.79 1.43
C PRO A 54 10.64 -4.03 2.64
N ILE A 55 11.51 -3.26 3.30
CA ILE A 55 11.14 -2.31 4.36
C ILE A 55 10.79 -0.92 3.84
N SER A 56 11.20 -0.61 2.61
CA SER A 56 10.83 0.61 1.91
C SER A 56 10.91 0.38 0.40
N TYR A 57 10.18 1.16 -0.38
CA TYR A 57 10.48 1.35 -1.80
C TYR A 57 10.48 2.82 -2.16
N SER A 58 11.24 3.15 -3.19
CA SER A 58 11.32 4.49 -3.75
C SER A 58 11.03 4.46 -5.24
N ILE A 59 10.14 5.35 -5.68
CA ILE A 59 9.55 5.35 -7.03
C ILE A 59 8.93 6.73 -7.32
N PRO A 60 8.88 7.20 -8.58
CA PRO A 60 8.02 8.33 -8.92
C PRO A 60 6.57 8.00 -8.55
N ASP A 61 5.83 8.94 -7.95
CA ASP A 61 4.40 8.74 -7.70
C ASP A 61 3.67 8.57 -9.04
N GLY A 62 2.52 7.91 -8.99
CA GLY A 62 1.65 7.79 -10.14
C GLY A 62 0.96 9.10 -10.48
N TYR A 63 -0.06 9.03 -11.33
CA TYR A 63 -0.82 10.21 -11.72
C TYR A 63 -2.32 9.97 -11.68
N LYS A 64 -3.06 11.06 -11.50
CA LYS A 64 -4.52 11.03 -11.61
C LYS A 64 -4.94 11.12 -13.05
N ASP A 65 -5.65 10.10 -13.53
CA ASP A 65 -6.20 10.02 -14.86
C ASP A 65 -7.72 10.21 -14.84
N SER A 66 -8.27 10.95 -15.81
CA SER A 66 -9.71 11.18 -15.90
C SER A 66 -10.50 9.93 -16.30
N SER A 67 -9.86 8.98 -17.01
CA SER A 67 -10.46 7.77 -17.53
C SER A 67 -10.22 6.55 -16.64
N PHE A 68 -9.04 6.44 -16.04
CA PHE A 68 -8.65 5.29 -15.21
C PHE A 68 -8.81 5.52 -13.71
N GLY A 69 -8.97 6.78 -13.29
CA GLY A 69 -9.10 7.15 -11.89
C GLY A 69 -7.78 7.61 -11.28
N ASP A 70 -7.63 7.44 -9.97
CA ASP A 70 -6.46 7.93 -9.26
C ASP A 70 -5.40 6.83 -9.16
N LEU A 71 -4.39 6.88 -10.04
CA LEU A 71 -3.35 5.86 -10.13
C LEU A 71 -2.10 6.23 -9.32
N ARG A 72 -2.23 7.13 -8.35
CA ARG A 72 -1.19 7.46 -7.37
C ARG A 72 -1.15 6.39 -6.28
N ASP A 73 -0.05 6.35 -5.54
CA ASP A 73 0.02 5.52 -4.34
C ASP A 73 -0.69 6.20 -3.17
N LEU A 74 -1.96 5.87 -2.98
CA LEU A 74 -2.83 6.54 -1.99
C LEU A 74 -2.61 6.05 -0.56
N THR A 75 -1.83 5.00 -0.36
CA THR A 75 -1.51 4.45 0.96
C THR A 75 -0.04 4.62 1.34
N TYR A 76 0.74 5.28 0.49
CA TYR A 76 2.16 5.48 0.74
C TYR A 76 2.39 6.20 2.08
N ASP A 77 3.08 5.54 3.01
CA ASP A 77 3.31 6.02 4.37
C ASP A 77 4.65 6.74 4.56
N GLY A 78 5.44 6.84 3.49
CA GLY A 78 6.72 7.51 3.45
C GLY A 78 6.62 9.00 3.16
N ARG A 79 7.64 9.52 2.48
CA ARG A 79 7.72 10.93 2.09
C ARG A 79 7.67 11.06 0.58
N MET A 80 7.12 12.19 0.14
CA MET A 80 7.18 12.62 -1.24
C MET A 80 8.04 13.88 -1.32
N ASP A 81 8.99 13.90 -2.22
CA ASP A 81 9.79 15.09 -2.47
C ASP A 81 9.03 16.14 -3.32
N PHE A 82 9.68 17.27 -3.60
CA PHE A 82 9.07 18.34 -4.39
C PHE A 82 8.79 17.94 -5.85
N TYR A 83 9.51 16.95 -6.38
CA TYR A 83 9.40 16.47 -7.75
C TYR A 83 8.41 15.31 -7.90
N GLY A 84 7.75 14.89 -6.81
CA GLY A 84 6.80 13.77 -6.82
C GLY A 84 7.47 12.41 -6.69
N TYR A 85 8.70 12.34 -6.19
CA TYR A 85 9.39 11.08 -5.92
C TYR A 85 9.08 10.59 -4.50
N LEU A 86 8.53 9.38 -4.41
CA LEU A 86 8.22 8.69 -3.16
C LEU A 86 9.47 8.01 -2.62
N HIS A 87 9.74 8.13 -1.32
CA HIS A 87 10.85 7.44 -0.67
C HIS A 87 10.64 7.21 0.84
N GLY A 88 11.32 6.18 1.35
CA GLY A 88 11.39 5.89 2.79
C GLY A 88 10.08 5.36 3.41
N GLY A 89 9.20 4.79 2.61
CA GLY A 89 7.96 4.15 3.08
C GLY A 89 7.48 3.03 2.17
N LEU A 90 6.29 2.55 2.47
CA LEU A 90 5.56 1.45 1.85
C LEU A 90 4.14 1.91 1.50
N GLY A 91 3.48 1.17 0.62
CA GLY A 91 2.15 1.49 0.13
C GLY A 91 1.60 0.37 -0.73
N GLN A 92 0.82 0.73 -1.75
CA GLN A 92 0.00 -0.21 -2.52
C GLN A 92 0.81 -1.29 -3.26
N LEU A 93 2.10 -1.08 -3.55
CA LEU A 93 2.91 -2.10 -4.26
C LEU A 93 3.16 -3.35 -3.43
N ILE A 94 3.05 -3.28 -2.10
CA ILE A 94 3.39 -4.40 -1.20
C ILE A 94 2.32 -4.65 -0.12
N ASP A 95 1.11 -4.12 -0.30
CA ASP A 95 -0.01 -4.25 0.64
C ASP A 95 -0.71 -5.62 0.57
N GLY A 96 -0.38 -6.41 -0.46
CA GLY A 96 -0.93 -7.75 -0.70
C GLY A 96 -2.31 -7.74 -1.38
N ILE A 97 -2.81 -6.57 -1.77
CA ILE A 97 -4.05 -6.41 -2.52
C ILE A 97 -3.73 -6.53 -4.01
N LYS A 98 -4.41 -7.47 -4.68
CA LYS A 98 -4.31 -7.61 -6.13
C LYS A 98 -5.45 -6.84 -6.79
N GLY A 99 -5.12 -6.01 -7.78
CA GLY A 99 -6.11 -5.31 -8.56
C GLY A 99 -7.03 -6.22 -9.36
N ASP A 100 -8.28 -5.79 -9.52
CA ASP A 100 -9.28 -6.45 -10.36
C ASP A 100 -8.94 -6.26 -11.85
N ASP A 101 -9.25 -7.26 -12.67
CA ASP A 101 -9.08 -7.19 -14.13
C ASP A 101 -9.88 -6.01 -14.72
N ASN A 102 -11.02 -5.68 -14.11
CA ASN A 102 -11.78 -4.47 -14.39
C ASN A 102 -11.33 -3.33 -13.45
N TYR A 103 -10.38 -2.51 -13.92
CA TYR A 103 -9.88 -1.33 -13.20
C TYR A 103 -10.97 -0.35 -12.73
N LYS A 104 -12.19 -0.41 -13.28
CA LYS A 104 -13.29 0.47 -12.89
C LYS A 104 -13.96 0.09 -11.58
N VAL A 105 -13.78 -1.13 -11.08
CA VAL A 105 -14.46 -1.62 -9.87
C VAL A 105 -14.23 -0.68 -8.69
N ASN A 106 -12.99 -0.21 -8.51
CA ASN A 106 -12.61 0.76 -7.49
C ASN A 106 -11.91 1.99 -8.07
N TYR A 107 -12.27 2.39 -9.30
CA TYR A 107 -11.73 3.58 -9.96
C TYR A 107 -10.18 3.63 -9.97
N GLY A 108 -9.56 2.51 -10.30
CA GLY A 108 -8.11 2.39 -10.41
C GLY A 108 -7.36 2.33 -9.09
N TYR A 109 -8.05 2.30 -7.94
CA TYR A 109 -7.45 2.35 -6.61
C TYR A 109 -6.33 1.32 -6.40
N GLU A 110 -6.49 0.08 -6.86
CA GLU A 110 -5.48 -0.97 -6.67
C GLU A 110 -4.26 -0.85 -7.60
N TRP A 111 -4.27 0.09 -8.53
CA TRP A 111 -3.28 0.21 -9.57
C TRP A 111 -2.48 1.50 -9.41
N ILE A 112 -1.16 1.38 -9.50
CA ILE A 112 -0.26 2.54 -9.62
C ILE A 112 0.18 2.62 -11.08
N GLY A 113 0.13 3.82 -11.65
CA GLY A 113 0.29 4.00 -13.09
C GLY A 113 1.10 5.24 -13.46
N TRP A 114 1.88 5.10 -14.53
CA TRP A 114 2.73 6.13 -15.09
C TRP A 114 2.49 6.26 -16.59
N LYS A 115 2.71 7.46 -17.13
CA LYS A 115 2.73 7.67 -18.58
C LYS A 115 4.13 7.36 -19.11
N SER A 116 4.17 6.71 -20.26
CA SER A 116 5.41 6.52 -20.99
C SER A 116 5.80 7.84 -21.67
N GLU A 117 6.59 8.65 -20.99
CA GLU A 117 7.13 9.92 -21.51
C GLU A 117 8.61 9.78 -21.94
N ASN A 118 8.94 8.66 -22.59
CA ASN A 118 10.31 8.31 -23.03
C ASN A 118 11.35 8.22 -21.90
N SER A 119 10.92 8.00 -20.67
CA SER A 119 11.79 7.75 -19.52
C SER A 119 11.57 6.34 -18.98
N ASP A 120 12.65 5.70 -18.56
CA ASP A 120 12.58 4.42 -17.86
C ASP A 120 12.07 4.65 -16.43
N LEU A 121 11.11 3.83 -16.01
CA LEU A 121 10.63 3.82 -14.64
C LEU A 121 11.64 3.05 -13.76
N SER A 122 12.28 3.75 -12.83
CA SER A 122 13.17 3.14 -11.85
C SER A 122 12.45 3.00 -10.50
N MET A 123 12.49 1.78 -9.97
CA MET A 123 12.00 1.46 -8.63
C MET A 123 13.16 0.93 -7.81
N VAL A 124 13.31 1.39 -6.57
CA VAL A 124 14.34 0.94 -5.64
C VAL A 124 13.67 0.32 -4.44
N PHE A 125 13.99 -0.94 -4.12
CA PHE A 125 13.48 -1.64 -2.95
C PHE A 125 14.59 -1.81 -1.92
N GLU A 126 14.35 -1.39 -0.68
CA GLU A 126 15.31 -1.54 0.41
C GLU A 126 14.90 -2.70 1.32
N PHE A 127 15.86 -3.52 1.73
CA PHE A 127 15.65 -4.64 2.63
C PHE A 127 16.43 -4.44 3.93
N ASN A 128 15.89 -4.94 5.04
CA ASN A 128 16.56 -4.83 6.35
C ASN A 128 17.83 -5.71 6.44
N THR A 129 17.91 -6.75 5.63
CA THR A 129 19.01 -7.72 5.62
C THR A 129 19.41 -8.04 4.18
N ILE A 130 20.58 -8.65 4.01
CA ILE A 130 20.97 -9.19 2.70
C ILE A 130 20.01 -10.35 2.36
N VAL A 131 19.33 -10.24 1.22
CA VAL A 131 18.35 -11.24 0.74
C VAL A 131 18.89 -11.90 -0.52
N ASN A 132 18.81 -13.23 -0.58
CA ASN A 132 19.01 -13.97 -1.82
C ASN A 132 17.72 -13.93 -2.66
N LEU A 133 17.71 -13.12 -3.71
CA LEU A 133 16.55 -12.94 -4.59
C LEU A 133 16.57 -14.01 -5.69
N THR A 134 15.60 -14.93 -5.66
CA THR A 134 15.42 -15.94 -6.72
C THR A 134 14.53 -15.44 -7.85
N SER A 135 13.56 -14.58 -7.54
CA SER A 135 12.59 -14.04 -8.48
C SER A 135 11.95 -12.79 -7.92
N ALA A 136 11.57 -11.85 -8.79
CA ALA A 136 10.65 -10.77 -8.48
C ALA A 136 9.37 -10.94 -9.31
N THR A 137 8.20 -10.72 -8.71
CA THR A 137 6.91 -10.85 -9.38
C THR A 137 6.16 -9.52 -9.29
N PHE A 138 5.86 -8.96 -10.46
CA PHE A 138 5.06 -7.74 -10.59
C PHE A 138 3.72 -8.10 -11.21
N TYR A 139 2.62 -7.69 -10.56
CA TYR A 139 1.29 -7.81 -11.12
C TYR A 139 1.00 -6.57 -11.94
N CYS A 140 0.95 -6.72 -13.26
CA CYS A 140 0.74 -5.61 -14.19
C CYS A 140 -0.62 -5.76 -14.89
N HIS A 141 -1.32 -4.64 -15.10
CA HIS A 141 -2.51 -4.61 -15.93
C HIS A 141 -2.13 -4.64 -17.42
N ASN A 142 -2.91 -5.35 -18.23
CA ASN A 142 -2.71 -5.42 -19.68
C ASN A 142 -4.01 -5.07 -20.43
N LEU A 143 -4.17 -3.79 -20.78
CA LEU A 143 -5.36 -3.30 -21.49
C LEU A 143 -4.97 -2.51 -22.74
N PHE A 144 -4.56 -3.24 -23.77
CA PHE A 144 -4.13 -2.67 -25.06
C PHE A 144 -5.18 -1.76 -25.71
N THR A 145 -6.47 -2.07 -25.55
CA THR A 145 -7.59 -1.26 -26.09
C THR A 145 -7.63 0.16 -25.52
N LYS A 146 -6.89 0.40 -24.43
CA LYS A 146 -6.79 1.65 -23.70
C LYS A 146 -5.35 2.12 -23.54
N GLN A 147 -4.43 1.60 -24.35
CA GLN A 147 -3.00 1.94 -24.34
C GLN A 147 -2.29 1.65 -23.00
N ILE A 148 -2.87 0.82 -22.14
CA ILE A 148 -2.19 0.27 -20.96
C ILE A 148 -1.44 -0.96 -21.43
N GLN A 149 -0.13 -0.99 -21.17
CA GLN A 149 0.74 -2.08 -21.59
C GLN A 149 1.53 -2.59 -20.38
N VAL A 150 1.80 -3.89 -20.40
CA VAL A 150 2.73 -4.51 -19.45
C VAL A 150 4.13 -3.98 -19.74
N CYS A 151 4.91 -3.71 -18.68
CA CYS A 151 6.33 -3.44 -18.81
C CYS A 151 7.02 -4.65 -19.48
N TRP A 152 7.51 -4.46 -20.70
CA TRP A 152 7.95 -5.57 -21.56
C TRP A 152 9.41 -5.99 -21.32
N ALA A 153 10.17 -5.15 -20.60
CA ALA A 153 11.55 -5.43 -20.18
C ALA A 153 11.84 -4.74 -18.84
N GLY A 154 12.42 -5.49 -17.90
CA GLY A 154 12.89 -4.96 -16.62
C GLY A 154 14.32 -5.45 -16.36
N VAL A 155 15.17 -4.55 -15.86
CA VAL A 155 16.53 -4.88 -15.42
C VAL A 155 16.57 -4.73 -13.91
N ILE A 156 16.85 -5.83 -13.21
CA ILE A 156 17.10 -5.82 -11.77
C ILE A 156 18.61 -5.70 -11.61
N LEU A 157 19.06 -4.61 -10.99
CA LEU A 157 20.47 -4.32 -10.70
C LEU A 157 20.85 -4.73 -9.29
#